data_AF-D1YWK6-F1
#
_entry.id   AF-D1YWK6-F1
#
_cell.length_a   1.000
_cell.length_b   1.000
_cell.length_c   1.000
_cell.angle_alpha   90.00
_cell.angle_beta   90.00
_cell.angle_gamma   90.00
#
_symmetry.space_group_name_H-M   'P 1'
#
loop_
_entity.id
_entity.type
_entity.pdbx_description
1 polymer ?
#
loop_
_entity_poly.entity_id
_entity_poly.type
_entity_poly.pdbx_seq_one_letter_code
_entity_poly.pdbx_strand_id
1 'polypeptide(L)' 'MPIITLEMGPLSAEQKEKLIVAFTRDVCDVTGMPPEAMIVLIRELSRDNMGMGGRQLSKMTR' A
#
# COMPACT_ATOMS: atom_id res chain seq x y z
N MET A 1 -16.58 8.67 -2.08
CA MET A 1 -15.68 8.13 -1.04
C MET A 1 -14.64 7.24 -1.73
N PRO A 2 -13.47 7.78 -2.12
CA PRO A 2 -12.43 6.96 -2.74
C PRO A 2 -11.75 6.03 -1.73
N ILE A 3 -11.33 4.88 -2.24
CA ILE A 3 -10.61 3.85 -1.50
C ILE A 3 -9.31 3.58 -2.25
N ILE A 4 -8.18 3.80 -1.58
CA ILE A 4 -6.86 3.41 -2.10
C ILE A 4 -6.47 2.10 -1.42
N THR A 5 -6.20 1.07 -2.22
CA THR A 5 -5.66 -0.20 -1.73
C THR A 5 -4.22 -0.34 -2.19
N LEU A 6 -3.30 -0.49 -1.25
CA LEU A 6 -1.91 -0.83 -1.49
C LEU A 6 -1.69 -2.30 -1.12
N GLU A 7 -1.41 -3.13 -2.11
CA GLU A 7 -0.98 -4.52 -1.91
C GLU A 7 0.52 -4.62 -2.04
N MET A 8 1.22 -5.05 -1.00
CA MET A 8 2.68 -5.13 -1.01
C MET A 8 3.24 -6.11 0.03
N GLY A 9 4.57 -6.28 0.03
CA GLY A 9 5.25 -7.05 1.07
C GLY A 9 5.12 -6.45 2.48
N PRO A 10 5.55 -7.19 3.53
CA PRO A 10 5.44 -6.71 4.91
C PRO A 10 6.19 -5.39 5.15
N LEU A 11 5.62 -4.55 6.00
CA LEU A 11 6.10 -3.22 6.37
C LEU A 11 6.22 -3.07 7.88
N SER A 12 7.10 -2.16 8.33
CA SER A 12 7.07 -1.71 9.71
C SER A 12 5.81 -0.87 10.00
N ALA A 13 5.45 -0.74 11.29
CA ALA A 13 4.35 0.13 11.70
C ALA A 13 4.57 1.59 11.26
N GLU A 14 5.79 2.10 11.40
CA GLU A 14 6.17 3.45 10.99
C GLU A 14 6.04 3.66 9.47
N GLN A 15 6.40 2.67 8.65
CA GLN A 15 6.24 2.75 7.21
C GLN A 15 4.76 2.80 6.81
N LYS A 16 3.90 2.01 7.47
CA LYS A 16 2.46 2.02 7.23
C LYS A 16 1.85 3.39 7.54
N GLU A 17 2.21 3.97 8.67
CA GLU A 17 1.76 5.31 9.06
C GLU A 17 2.17 6.38 8.03
N LYS A 18 3.46 6.38 7.64
CA LYS A 18 3.99 7.31 6.63
C LYS A 18 3.27 7.18 5.28
N LEU A 19 2.96 5.96 4.84
CA LEU A 19 2.23 5.71 3.59
C LEU A 19 0.79 6.21 3.65
N ILE A 20 0.08 5.98 4.76
CA ILE A 20 -1.28 6.47 4.95
C ILE A 20 -1.33 7.99 4.87
N VAL A 21 -0.39 8.67 5.55
CA VAL A 21 -0.28 10.14 5.51
C VAL A 21 0.04 10.64 4.11
N ALA A 22 1.03 10.05 3.44
CA ALA A 22 1.47 10.47 2.11
C ALA A 22 0.36 10.33 1.05
N PHE A 23 -0.30 9.17 1.00
CA PHE A 23 -1.39 8.94 0.04
C PHE A 23 -2.58 9.85 0.29
N THR A 24 -2.96 10.05 1.56
CA THR A 24 -4.06 10.95 1.90
C THR A 24 -3.75 12.37 1.45
N ARG A 25 -2.55 12.88 1.78
CA ARG A 25 -2.11 14.22 1.38
C ARG A 25 -2.20 14.41 -0.13
N ASP A 26 -1.52 13.57 -0.90
CA ASP A 26 -1.39 13.76 -2.34
C ASP A 26 -2.75 13.67 -3.07
N VAL A 27 -3.66 12.81 -2.58
CA VAL A 27 -5.02 12.72 -3.13
C VAL A 27 -5.83 13.95 -2.81
N CYS A 28 -5.80 14.42 -1.57
CA CYS A 28 -6.53 15.62 -1.16
C CYS A 28 -6.01 16.85 -1.92
N ASP A 29 -4.68 16.99 -2.06
CA ASP A 29 -4.04 18.09 -2.77
C ASP A 29 -4.44 18.15 -4.25
N VAL A 30 -4.49 16.99 -4.93
CA VAL A 30 -4.84 16.93 -6.36
C VAL A 30 -6.34 17.07 -6.61
N THR A 31 -7.19 16.54 -5.72
CA THR A 31 -8.63 16.44 -5.98
C THR A 31 -9.47 17.50 -5.25
N GLY A 32 -8.91 18.17 -4.26
CA GLY A 32 -9.60 19.16 -3.43
C GLY A 32 -10.61 18.57 -2.43
N MET A 33 -10.63 17.24 -2.26
CA MET A 33 -11.53 16.60 -1.31
C MET A 33 -10.98 16.65 0.13
N PRO A 34 -11.86 16.63 1.14
CA PRO A 34 -11.41 16.57 2.53
C PRO A 34 -10.85 15.17 2.87
N PRO A 35 -9.84 15.07 3.75
CA PRO A 35 -9.22 13.80 4.15
C PRO A 35 -10.22 12.75 4.67
N GLU A 36 -11.28 13.19 5.35
CA GLU A 36 -12.30 12.32 5.94
C GLU A 36 -13.20 11.67 4.89
N ALA A 37 -13.14 12.14 3.62
CA ALA A 37 -13.90 11.57 2.53
C ALA A 37 -13.27 10.31 1.91
N MET A 38 -12.09 9.88 2.37
CA MET A 38 -11.35 8.76 1.77
C MET A 38 -10.83 7.74 2.79
N ILE A 39 -10.46 6.56 2.28
CA ILE A 39 -9.85 5.48 3.07
C ILE A 39 -8.62 4.92 2.37
N VAL A 40 -7.55 4.67 3.13
CA VAL A 40 -6.35 3.95 2.68
C VAL A 40 -6.31 2.57 3.33
N LEU A 41 -6.20 1.52 2.53
CA LEU A 41 -6.07 0.13 2.96
C LEU A 41 -4.69 -0.39 2.57
N ILE A 42 -3.95 -0.95 3.53
CA ILE A 42 -2.67 -1.62 3.28
C ILE A 42 -2.87 -3.12 3.48
N ARG A 43 -2.66 -3.90 2.43
CA ARG A 43 -2.74 -5.36 2.45
C ARG A 43 -1.34 -5.95 2.28
N GLU A 44 -0.85 -6.53 3.36
CA GLU A 44 0.48 -7.12 3.40
C GLU A 44 0.42 -8.58 2.92
N LEU A 45 1.23 -8.91 1.91
CA LEU A 45 1.36 -10.24 1.34
C LEU A 45 2.74 -10.80 1.65
N SER A 46 2.81 -12.02 2.16
CA SER A 46 4.09 -12.71 2.32
C SER A 46 4.72 -12.97 0.95
N ARG A 47 6.04 -13.08 0.90
CA ARG A 47 6.74 -13.46 -0.34
C ARG A 47 6.36 -14.87 -0.83
N ASP A 48 5.80 -15.70 0.04
CA ASP A 48 5.28 -17.01 -0.35
C ASP A 48 3.99 -16.93 -1.16
N ASN A 49 3.22 -15.86 -0.95
CA ASN A 49 1.94 -15.64 -1.63
C ASN A 49 2.09 -14.77 -2.89
N MET A 50 3.32 -14.45 -3.30
CA MET A 50 3.60 -13.59 -4.44
C MET A 50 4.43 -14.33 -5.49
N GLY A 51 4.14 -14.11 -6.77
CA GLY A 51 4.87 -14.69 -7.88
C GLY A 51 5.26 -13.64 -8.93
N MET A 52 6.44 -13.81 -9.53
CA MET A 52 6.91 -12.97 -10.64
C MET A 52 7.55 -13.88 -11.71
N GLY A 53 7.07 -13.77 -12.94
CA GLY A 53 7.55 -14.61 -14.05
C GLY A 53 7.40 -16.11 -13.80
N GLY A 54 6.30 -16.53 -13.15
CA GLY A 54 6.05 -17.93 -12.80
C GLY A 54 6.88 -18.47 -11.63
N ARG A 55 7.68 -17.64 -10.95
CA ARG A 55 8.46 -18.03 -9.77
C ARG A 55 7.94 -17.36 -8.51
N GLN A 56 7.77 -18.13 -7.45
CA GLN A 56 7.40 -17.62 -6.13
C GLN A 56 8.50 -16.70 -5.59
N LEU A 57 8.14 -15.52 -5.10
CA LEU A 57 9.10 -14.50 -4.68
C LEU A 57 9.99 -14.97 -3.53
N SER A 58 9.49 -15.82 -2.63
CA SER A 58 10.33 -16.38 -1.56
C SER A 58 11.45 -17.29 -2.07
N LYS A 59 11.36 -17.80 -3.31
CA LYS A 59 12.39 -18.60 -3.98
C LYS A 59 13.32 -17.79 -4.88
N MET A 60 13.07 -16.48 -5.03
CA MET A 60 13.91 -15.58 -5.80
C MET A 60 14.93 -14.91 -4.86
N THR A 61 16.21 -15.16 -5.11
CA THR A 61 17.32 -14.44 -4.47
C THR A 61 17.28 -12.97 -4.90
N ARG A 62 17.54 -12.06 -3.96
CA ARG A 62 17.71 -10.63 -4.26
C ARG A 62 19.00 -10.37 -5.02
#